data_AF-A0A382VH35-F1
#
_entry.id   AF-A0A382VH35-F1
#
_cell.length_a   1.000
_cell.length_b   1.000
_cell.length_c   1.000
_cell.angle_alpha   90.00
_cell.angle_beta   90.00
_cell.angle_gamma   90.00
#
_symmetry.space_group_name_H-M   'P 1'
#
loop_
_entity.id
_entity.type
_entity.pdbx_description
1 polymer ?
#
loop_
_entity_poly.entity_id
_entity_poly.type
_entity_poly.pdbx_seq_one_letter_code
_entity_poly.pdbx_strand_id
1 'polypeptide(L)'
;VSSADGFLMYSMSKKNLLIFISVSVLAIHKLVFLITFKINYPYAADTADVFNPIFYLITENKFALFENKLSHLLIFPKIISYPNLALNSFDVGNLFYLQWIVISLTVFVLYLILKQTDKNLVWTLIPISAFLYSPLTTSGYWSAAILGWLFSMLGIVLVVYFLNRIPIRLSTFSLGAFFAIFSTFSIMIGVISWITGLIMLTPKLLEKQFAKKKWFFLWIPITISVGFSYLYLISDSPQPVFYESFFTYTSFSFITNFLASSFRLKFDFLMVFVGTISLI
;
A
#
# COMPACT_ATOMS: atom_id res chain seq x y z
N VAL A 1 -40.33 -11.09 -15.78
CA VAL A 1 -39.09 -10.30 -15.87
C VAL A 1 -39.29 -9.31 -17.00
N SER A 2 -39.35 -8.02 -16.71
CA SER A 2 -39.74 -7.01 -17.72
C SER A 2 -38.59 -6.79 -18.72
N SER A 3 -38.91 -6.38 -19.95
CA SER A 3 -37.89 -6.06 -20.99
C SER A 3 -36.90 -4.97 -20.55
N ALA A 4 -37.29 -4.10 -19.63
CA ALA A 4 -36.43 -3.08 -19.02
C ALA A 4 -35.36 -3.68 -18.08
N ASP A 5 -35.71 -4.72 -17.31
CA ASP A 5 -34.76 -5.41 -16.43
C ASP A 5 -33.67 -6.15 -17.23
N GLY A 6 -34.05 -6.73 -18.37
CA GLY A 6 -33.12 -7.38 -19.30
C GLY A 6 -32.14 -6.40 -19.95
N PHE A 7 -32.63 -5.23 -20.38
CA PHE A 7 -31.79 -4.18 -20.95
C PHE A 7 -30.81 -3.58 -19.92
N LEU A 8 -31.26 -3.33 -18.69
CA LEU A 8 -30.43 -2.84 -17.60
C LEU A 8 -29.34 -3.85 -17.18
N MET A 9 -29.66 -5.14 -17.10
CA MET A 9 -28.65 -6.18 -16.86
C MET A 9 -27.61 -6.25 -17.99
N TYR A 10 -28.05 -6.16 -19.24
CA TYR A 10 -27.17 -6.21 -20.40
C TYR A 10 -26.24 -4.98 -20.47
N SER A 11 -26.73 -3.78 -20.17
CA SER A 11 -25.89 -2.57 -20.16
C SER A 11 -24.90 -2.55 -18.98
N MET A 12 -25.31 -3.01 -17.80
CA MET A 12 -24.40 -3.19 -16.65
C MET A 12 -23.29 -4.21 -16.95
N SER A 13 -23.61 -5.27 -17.68
CA SER A 13 -22.65 -6.26 -18.16
C SER A 13 -21.59 -5.63 -19.09
N LYS A 14 -22.02 -4.83 -20.08
CA LYS A 14 -21.11 -4.11 -20.99
C LYS A 14 -20.21 -3.11 -20.27
N LYS A 15 -20.78 -2.34 -19.33
CA LYS A 15 -20.02 -1.39 -18.50
C LYS A 15 -18.89 -2.11 -17.74
N ASN A 16 -19.21 -3.18 -17.03
CA ASN A 16 -18.22 -3.92 -16.25
C ASN A 16 -17.15 -4.54 -17.14
N LEU A 17 -17.53 -5.03 -18.32
CA LEU A 17 -16.59 -5.54 -19.32
C LEU A 17 -15.63 -4.44 -19.80
N LEU A 18 -16.14 -3.24 -20.11
CA LEU A 18 -15.31 -2.12 -20.53
C LEU A 18 -14.31 -1.69 -19.45
N ILE A 19 -14.77 -1.60 -18.19
CA ILE A 19 -13.90 -1.28 -17.06
C ILE A 19 -12.80 -2.34 -16.93
N PHE A 20 -13.18 -3.63 -16.98
CA PHE A 20 -12.22 -4.73 -16.92
C PHE A 20 -11.17 -4.64 -18.04
N ILE A 21 -11.60 -4.50 -19.30
CA ILE A 21 -10.68 -4.37 -20.44
C ILE A 21 -9.74 -3.19 -20.25
N SER A 22 -10.27 -2.03 -19.85
CA SER A 22 -9.47 -0.81 -19.66
C SER A 22 -8.38 -1.01 -18.59
N VAL A 23 -8.74 -1.61 -17.46
CA VAL A 23 -7.81 -1.94 -16.38
C VAL A 23 -6.79 -2.99 -16.83
N SER A 24 -7.21 -4.02 -17.55
CA SER A 24 -6.33 -5.08 -18.07
C SER A 24 -5.29 -4.53 -19.04
N VAL A 25 -5.66 -3.63 -19.95
CA VAL A 25 -4.71 -3.00 -20.89
C VAL A 25 -3.62 -2.24 -20.12
N LEU A 26 -3.99 -1.46 -19.11
CA LEU A 26 -3.04 -0.73 -18.26
C LEU A 26 -2.13 -1.69 -17.48
N ALA A 27 -2.68 -2.75 -16.90
CA ALA A 27 -1.93 -3.77 -16.19
C ALA A 27 -0.92 -4.50 -17.09
N ILE A 28 -1.34 -4.91 -18.29
CA ILE A 28 -0.49 -5.59 -19.27
C ILE A 28 0.62 -4.65 -19.75
N HIS A 29 0.29 -3.39 -20.04
CA HIS A 29 1.28 -2.38 -20.43
C HIS A 29 2.38 -2.22 -19.37
N LYS A 30 2.00 -2.15 -18.08
CA LYS A 30 2.97 -2.11 -16.98
C LYS A 30 3.83 -3.37 -16.91
N LEU A 31 3.23 -4.54 -17.10
CA LEU A 31 3.97 -5.81 -17.08
C LEU A 31 5.01 -5.87 -18.21
N VAL A 32 4.63 -5.48 -19.44
CA VAL A 32 5.56 -5.39 -20.58
C VAL A 32 6.70 -4.43 -20.28
N PHE A 33 6.39 -3.27 -19.68
CA PHE A 33 7.42 -2.32 -19.26
C PHE A 33 8.41 -2.94 -18.26
N LEU A 34 7.91 -3.66 -17.25
CA LEU A 34 8.78 -4.34 -16.27
C LEU A 34 9.63 -5.42 -16.91
N ILE A 35 9.08 -6.22 -17.83
CA ILE A 35 9.85 -7.25 -18.55
C ILE A 35 10.99 -6.63 -19.34
N THR A 36 10.74 -5.47 -19.97
CA THR A 36 11.69 -4.80 -20.87
C THR A 36 12.78 -4.03 -20.11
N PHE A 37 12.43 -3.39 -19.00
CA PHE A 37 13.27 -2.39 -18.33
C PHE A 37 13.69 -2.72 -16.89
N LYS A 38 13.35 -3.91 -16.36
CA LYS A 38 13.83 -4.30 -15.02
C LYS A 38 15.35 -4.41 -15.00
N ILE A 39 15.96 -3.97 -13.90
CA ILE A 39 17.39 -4.14 -13.65
C ILE A 39 17.56 -5.20 -12.57
N ASN A 40 18.31 -6.27 -12.87
CA ASN A 40 18.61 -7.33 -11.92
C ASN A 40 19.79 -6.95 -11.02
N TYR A 41 19.65 -5.85 -10.29
CA TYR A 41 20.67 -5.35 -9.37
C TYR A 41 20.04 -4.65 -8.17
N PRO A 42 20.36 -5.04 -6.92
CA PRO A 42 19.85 -4.37 -5.73
C PRO A 42 20.56 -3.03 -5.59
N TYR A 43 19.85 -1.92 -5.80
CA TYR A 43 20.42 -0.56 -5.72
C TYR A 43 19.99 0.20 -4.46
N ALA A 44 20.90 0.99 -3.89
CA ALA A 44 20.66 1.89 -2.75
C ALA A 44 20.00 1.19 -1.54
N ALA A 45 18.74 1.52 -1.22
CA ALA A 45 18.02 0.96 -0.09
C ALA A 45 17.84 -0.55 -0.20
N ASP A 46 17.67 -1.09 -1.42
CA ASP A 46 17.59 -2.53 -1.65
C ASP A 46 18.89 -3.23 -1.26
N THR A 47 20.05 -2.63 -1.57
CA THR A 47 21.35 -3.18 -1.18
C THR A 47 21.50 -3.17 0.33
N ALA A 48 21.28 -2.00 0.94
CA ALA A 48 21.59 -1.75 2.33
C ALA A 48 20.64 -2.47 3.29
N ASP A 49 19.33 -2.39 3.05
CA ASP A 49 18.32 -2.82 4.00
C ASP A 49 17.76 -4.21 3.69
N VAL A 50 17.94 -4.74 2.48
CA VAL A 50 17.37 -6.05 2.09
C VAL A 50 18.45 -7.05 1.71
N PHE A 51 19.32 -6.72 0.76
CA PHE A 51 20.35 -7.63 0.26
C PHE A 51 21.45 -7.92 1.28
N ASN A 52 22.04 -6.88 1.88
CA ASN A 52 23.14 -7.05 2.83
C ASN A 52 22.73 -7.94 4.03
N PRO A 53 21.56 -7.74 4.66
CA PRO A 53 21.09 -8.62 5.72
C PRO A 53 20.99 -10.11 5.33
N ILE A 54 20.49 -10.45 4.15
CA ILE A 54 20.42 -11.86 3.71
C ILE A 54 21.81 -12.39 3.33
N PHE A 55 22.66 -11.55 2.74
CA PHE A 55 24.05 -11.91 2.44
C PHE A 55 24.81 -12.28 3.72
N TYR A 56 24.78 -11.40 4.74
CA TYR A 56 25.43 -11.66 6.03
C TYR A 56 24.80 -12.83 6.79
N LEU A 57 23.50 -13.06 6.66
CA LEU A 57 22.88 -14.27 7.21
C LEU A 57 23.48 -15.54 6.58
N ILE A 58 23.69 -15.55 5.27
CA ILE A 58 24.22 -16.72 4.55
C ILE A 58 25.74 -16.88 4.78
N THR A 59 26.51 -15.79 4.76
CA THR A 59 27.98 -15.86 4.82
C THR A 59 28.54 -15.85 6.24
N GLU A 60 27.88 -15.15 7.16
CA GLU A 60 28.38 -14.88 8.52
C GLU A 60 27.45 -15.43 9.61
N ASN A 61 26.31 -16.05 9.23
CA ASN A 61 25.26 -16.48 10.16
C ASN A 61 24.72 -15.33 11.04
N LYS A 62 24.80 -14.08 10.55
CA LYS A 62 24.32 -12.89 11.25
C LYS A 62 22.87 -12.59 10.88
N PHE A 63 21.95 -12.80 11.84
CA PHE A 63 20.54 -12.50 11.63
C PHE A 63 20.24 -11.00 11.81
N ALA A 64 19.85 -10.33 10.72
CA ALA A 64 19.63 -8.88 10.67
C ALA A 64 18.26 -8.48 10.08
N LEU A 65 17.19 -9.26 10.35
CA LEU A 65 15.85 -8.96 9.84
C LEU A 65 15.30 -7.61 10.35
N PHE A 66 15.56 -7.32 11.62
CA PHE A 66 15.06 -6.13 12.30
C PHE A 66 16.02 -4.93 12.23
N GLU A 67 17.26 -5.14 11.80
CA GLU A 67 18.22 -4.05 11.57
C GLU A 67 17.79 -3.22 10.35
N ASN A 68 17.81 -1.89 10.45
CA ASN A 68 17.58 -1.00 9.31
C ASN A 68 18.56 0.18 9.39
N LYS A 69 19.13 0.61 8.26
CA LYS A 69 20.07 1.74 8.25
C LYS A 69 19.38 3.11 8.39
N LEU A 70 18.06 3.17 8.19
CA LEU A 70 17.24 4.39 8.25
C LEU A 70 16.06 4.20 9.21
N SER A 71 15.20 5.21 9.34
CA SER A 71 13.97 5.18 10.14
C SER A 71 12.83 4.34 9.53
N HIS A 72 13.11 3.61 8.43
CA HIS A 72 12.14 2.76 7.74
C HIS A 72 12.37 1.30 8.09
N LEU A 73 11.39 0.68 8.74
CA LEU A 73 11.37 -0.77 8.97
C LEU A 73 10.82 -1.46 7.71
N LEU A 74 11.66 -2.23 7.00
CA LEU A 74 11.29 -2.99 5.79
C LEU A 74 11.09 -4.50 6.08
N ILE A 75 10.48 -4.85 7.22
CA ILE A 75 10.41 -6.24 7.70
C ILE A 75 9.67 -7.15 6.70
N PHE A 76 8.47 -6.78 6.25
CA PHE A 76 7.70 -7.61 5.32
C PHE A 76 8.33 -7.72 3.92
N PRO A 77 8.86 -6.63 3.32
CA PRO A 77 9.69 -6.73 2.13
C PRO A 77 10.87 -7.70 2.28
N LYS A 78 11.58 -7.69 3.42
CA LYS A 78 12.67 -8.64 3.71
C LYS A 78 12.17 -10.08 3.79
N ILE A 79 11.13 -10.36 4.59
CA ILE A 79 10.58 -11.71 4.76
C ILE A 79 10.23 -12.35 3.42
N ILE A 80 9.64 -11.57 2.50
CA ILE A 80 9.22 -12.10 1.20
C ILE A 80 10.39 -12.20 0.20
N SER A 81 11.35 -11.29 0.27
CA SER A 81 12.50 -11.30 -0.64
C SER A 81 13.57 -12.31 -0.24
N TYR A 82 13.76 -12.61 1.05
CA TYR A 82 14.82 -13.50 1.53
C TYR A 82 14.79 -14.90 0.89
N PRO A 83 13.65 -15.62 0.84
CA PRO A 83 13.59 -16.92 0.17
C PRO A 83 13.95 -16.81 -1.30
N ASN A 84 13.50 -15.77 -2.00
CA ASN A 84 13.83 -15.56 -3.40
C ASN A 84 15.32 -15.30 -3.60
N LEU A 85 15.94 -14.47 -2.76
CA LEU A 85 17.36 -14.16 -2.85
C LEU A 85 18.23 -15.39 -2.51
N ALA A 86 17.84 -16.17 -1.52
CA ALA A 86 18.55 -17.38 -1.12
C ALA A 86 18.43 -18.52 -2.15
N LEU A 87 17.27 -18.68 -2.79
CA LEU A 87 17.00 -19.80 -3.69
C LEU A 87 17.27 -19.50 -5.17
N ASN A 88 17.36 -18.23 -5.57
CA ASN A 88 17.48 -17.82 -6.96
C ASN A 88 18.76 -16.98 -7.21
N SER A 89 19.87 -17.34 -6.56
CA SER A 89 21.19 -16.70 -6.76
C SER A 89 21.15 -15.17 -6.65
N PHE A 90 20.39 -14.66 -5.68
CA PHE A 90 20.17 -13.24 -5.45
C PHE A 90 19.55 -12.45 -6.62
N ASP A 91 18.79 -13.11 -7.50
CA ASP A 91 18.01 -12.46 -8.54
C ASP A 91 16.87 -11.62 -7.93
N VAL A 92 16.93 -10.30 -8.13
CA VAL A 92 15.91 -9.35 -7.70
C VAL A 92 14.83 -9.11 -8.76
N GLY A 93 15.02 -9.63 -9.97
CA GLY A 93 14.10 -9.54 -11.09
C GLY A 93 12.70 -10.05 -10.76
N ASN A 94 12.61 -11.12 -9.96
CA ASN A 94 11.34 -11.69 -9.51
C ASN A 94 10.51 -10.73 -8.64
N LEU A 95 11.18 -9.85 -7.89
CA LEU A 95 10.51 -8.90 -7.01
C LEU A 95 9.74 -7.84 -7.81
N PHE A 96 10.16 -7.51 -9.03
CA PHE A 96 9.38 -6.63 -9.92
C PHE A 96 8.06 -7.26 -10.36
N TYR A 97 8.04 -8.56 -10.65
CA TYR A 97 6.79 -9.25 -10.95
C TYR A 97 5.88 -9.32 -9.73
N LEU A 98 6.46 -9.50 -8.55
CA LEU A 98 5.70 -9.43 -7.30
C LEU A 98 5.07 -8.05 -7.10
N GLN A 99 5.78 -6.95 -7.40
CA GLN A 99 5.19 -5.60 -7.35
C GLN A 99 3.93 -5.51 -8.22
N TRP A 100 3.98 -6.02 -9.44
CA TRP A 100 2.84 -6.05 -10.35
C TRP A 100 1.66 -6.88 -9.80
N ILE A 101 1.95 -8.04 -9.19
CA ILE A 101 0.93 -8.88 -8.53
C ILE A 101 0.28 -8.10 -7.38
N VAL A 102 1.08 -7.43 -6.54
CA VAL A 102 0.58 -6.66 -5.40
C VAL A 102 -0.30 -5.51 -5.84
N ILE A 103 0.10 -4.74 -6.87
CA ILE A 103 -0.73 -3.68 -7.45
C ILE A 103 -2.07 -4.26 -7.94
N SER A 104 -2.02 -5.39 -8.65
CA SER A 104 -3.22 -6.05 -9.18
C SER A 104 -4.16 -6.53 -8.09
N LEU A 105 -3.61 -7.07 -7.00
CA LEU A 105 -4.39 -7.44 -5.82
C LEU A 105 -5.02 -6.20 -5.16
N THR A 106 -4.27 -5.11 -5.02
CA THR A 106 -4.79 -3.84 -4.47
C THR A 106 -5.95 -3.30 -5.29
N VAL A 107 -5.80 -3.25 -6.63
CA VAL A 107 -6.87 -2.83 -7.56
C VAL A 107 -8.10 -3.74 -7.44
N PHE A 108 -7.89 -5.05 -7.32
CA PHE A 108 -8.98 -6.00 -7.13
C PHE A 108 -9.73 -5.76 -5.81
N VAL A 109 -9.03 -5.53 -4.69
CA VAL A 109 -9.69 -5.23 -3.41
C VAL A 109 -10.42 -3.89 -3.48
N LEU A 110 -9.86 -2.87 -4.13
CA LEU A 110 -10.55 -1.61 -4.38
C LEU A 110 -11.84 -1.81 -5.18
N TYR A 111 -11.82 -2.64 -6.22
CA TYR A 111 -13.04 -3.04 -6.94
C TYR A 111 -14.08 -3.66 -6.00
N LEU A 112 -13.68 -4.56 -5.10
CA LEU A 112 -14.60 -5.17 -4.13
C LEU A 112 -15.21 -4.13 -3.18
N ILE A 113 -14.43 -3.17 -2.70
CA ILE A 113 -14.91 -2.07 -1.86
C ILE A 113 -15.91 -1.20 -2.64
N LEU A 114 -15.51 -0.70 -3.81
CA LEU A 114 -16.35 0.19 -4.63
C LEU A 114 -17.67 -0.49 -5.00
N LYS A 115 -17.63 -1.77 -5.39
CA LYS A 115 -18.84 -2.55 -5.72
C LYS A 115 -19.79 -2.72 -4.54
N GLN A 116 -19.26 -2.80 -3.31
CA GLN A 116 -20.07 -2.87 -2.09
C GLN A 116 -20.68 -1.51 -1.72
N THR A 117 -19.99 -0.41 -2.02
CA THR A 117 -20.45 0.95 -1.72
C THR A 117 -21.47 1.45 -2.74
N ASP A 118 -21.11 1.51 -4.03
CA ASP A 118 -21.98 1.92 -5.12
C ASP A 118 -21.44 1.41 -6.47
N LYS A 119 -22.29 0.72 -7.24
CA LYS A 119 -21.97 0.21 -8.59
C LYS A 119 -21.59 1.31 -9.58
N ASN A 120 -22.03 2.54 -9.37
CA ASN A 120 -21.66 3.68 -10.21
C ASN A 120 -20.21 4.11 -10.01
N LEU A 121 -19.69 3.98 -8.77
CA LEU A 121 -18.31 4.32 -8.44
C LEU A 121 -17.29 3.37 -9.05
N VAL A 122 -17.68 2.18 -9.53
CA VAL A 122 -16.74 1.22 -10.14
C VAL A 122 -15.99 1.81 -11.35
N TRP A 123 -16.52 2.85 -12.00
CA TRP A 123 -15.82 3.59 -13.06
C TRP A 123 -14.54 4.27 -12.59
N THR A 124 -14.43 4.67 -11.32
CA THR A 124 -13.23 5.30 -10.76
C THR A 124 -12.04 4.34 -10.72
N LEU A 125 -12.28 3.04 -10.90
CA LEU A 125 -11.22 2.05 -11.01
C LEU A 125 -10.31 2.32 -12.22
N ILE A 126 -10.84 2.88 -13.33
CA ILE A 126 -10.04 3.19 -14.52
C ILE A 126 -8.95 4.24 -14.20
N PRO A 127 -9.28 5.45 -13.69
CA PRO A 127 -8.25 6.43 -13.35
C PRO A 127 -7.34 5.94 -12.21
N ILE A 128 -7.86 5.23 -11.20
CA ILE A 128 -7.02 4.63 -10.15
C ILE A 128 -5.98 3.68 -10.76
N SER A 129 -6.42 2.78 -11.63
CA SER A 129 -5.52 1.85 -12.33
C SER A 129 -4.53 2.57 -13.24
N ALA A 130 -4.92 3.67 -13.89
CA ALA A 130 -4.02 4.45 -14.73
C ALA A 130 -2.86 5.05 -13.91
N PHE A 131 -3.15 5.56 -12.70
CA PHE A 131 -2.10 6.02 -11.78
C PHE A 131 -1.21 4.88 -11.30
N LEU A 132 -1.80 3.78 -10.82
CA LEU A 132 -1.03 2.69 -10.23
C LEU A 132 -0.17 1.91 -11.23
N TYR A 133 -0.70 1.67 -12.43
CA TYR A 133 0.04 0.98 -13.49
C TYR A 133 0.86 1.94 -14.38
N SER A 134 0.89 3.24 -14.08
CA SER A 134 1.76 4.17 -14.79
C SER A 134 3.22 3.72 -14.68
N PRO A 135 3.98 3.61 -15.78
CA PRO A 135 5.42 3.33 -15.71
C PRO A 135 6.18 4.32 -14.81
N LEU A 136 5.68 5.56 -14.70
CA LEU A 136 6.32 6.66 -13.96
C LEU A 136 6.38 6.44 -12.45
N THR A 137 5.50 5.59 -11.90
CA THR A 137 5.44 5.27 -10.46
C THR A 137 6.35 4.11 -10.07
N THR A 138 6.96 3.42 -11.05
CA THR A 138 7.96 2.39 -10.76
C THR A 138 9.33 2.88 -11.15
N SER A 139 10.29 2.53 -10.32
CA SER A 139 11.70 2.63 -10.66
C SER A 139 12.19 1.26 -11.13
N GLY A 140 12.96 1.22 -12.22
CA GLY A 140 13.57 -0.02 -12.71
C GLY A 140 14.71 -0.54 -11.81
N TYR A 141 15.06 0.20 -10.76
CA TYR A 141 16.21 -0.03 -9.89
C TYR A 141 15.84 -0.39 -8.43
N TRP A 142 14.63 -0.05 -7.96
CA TRP A 142 14.16 -0.37 -6.61
C TRP A 142 13.13 -1.49 -6.64
N SER A 143 13.59 -2.71 -6.42
CA SER A 143 12.83 -3.95 -6.43
C SER A 143 12.13 -4.22 -5.09
N ALA A 144 12.80 -4.01 -3.96
CA ALA A 144 12.31 -4.37 -2.62
C ALA A 144 11.76 -3.15 -1.85
N ALA A 145 12.40 -1.99 -1.96
CA ALA A 145 11.91 -0.76 -1.34
C ALA A 145 10.52 -0.37 -1.86
N ILE A 146 10.26 -0.52 -3.17
CA ILE A 146 8.93 -0.27 -3.76
C ILE A 146 7.89 -1.25 -3.20
N LEU A 147 8.26 -2.51 -2.94
CA LEU A 147 7.34 -3.45 -2.28
C LEU A 147 6.89 -2.95 -0.90
N GLY A 148 7.75 -2.27 -0.15
CA GLY A 148 7.36 -1.62 1.11
C GLY A 148 6.16 -0.69 0.92
N TRP A 149 6.26 0.25 -0.03
CA TRP A 149 5.17 1.17 -0.36
C TRP A 149 3.90 0.45 -0.84
N LEU A 150 4.05 -0.55 -1.71
CA LEU A 150 2.92 -1.29 -2.27
C LEU A 150 2.23 -2.18 -1.23
N PHE A 151 2.99 -2.78 -0.31
CA PHE A 151 2.45 -3.55 0.81
C PHE A 151 1.71 -2.66 1.80
N SER A 152 2.22 -1.47 2.11
CA SER A 152 1.47 -0.51 2.92
C SER A 152 0.17 -0.10 2.25
N MET A 153 0.17 0.17 0.94
CA MET A 153 -1.05 0.47 0.20
C MET A 153 -2.06 -0.70 0.25
N LEU A 154 -1.60 -1.91 -0.06
CA LEU A 154 -2.44 -3.12 0.00
C LEU A 154 -3.02 -3.32 1.40
N GLY A 155 -2.18 -3.17 2.44
CA GLY A 155 -2.58 -3.30 3.83
C GLY A 155 -3.67 -2.31 4.24
N ILE A 156 -3.51 -1.03 3.91
CA ILE A 156 -4.53 0.01 4.18
C ILE A 156 -5.86 -0.34 3.50
N VAL A 157 -5.83 -0.72 2.22
CA VAL A 157 -7.05 -1.09 1.47
C VAL A 157 -7.71 -2.34 2.07
N LEU A 158 -6.93 -3.34 2.49
CA LEU A 158 -7.46 -4.54 3.15
C LEU A 158 -8.05 -4.24 4.53
N VAL A 159 -7.47 -3.31 5.29
CA VAL A 159 -8.07 -2.83 6.56
C VAL A 159 -9.46 -2.25 6.31
N VAL A 160 -9.61 -1.38 5.30
CA VAL A 160 -10.94 -0.85 4.90
C VAL A 160 -11.88 -2.00 4.56
N TYR A 161 -11.43 -2.91 3.69
CA TYR A 161 -12.27 -4.01 3.21
C TYR A 161 -12.78 -4.92 4.35
N PHE A 162 -11.92 -5.32 5.28
CA PHE A 162 -12.29 -6.22 6.36
C PHE A 162 -13.12 -5.54 7.46
N LEU A 163 -12.78 -4.31 7.83
CA LEU A 163 -13.46 -3.59 8.91
C LEU A 163 -14.78 -2.93 8.45
N ASN A 164 -15.00 -2.81 7.14
CA ASN A 164 -16.29 -2.35 6.60
C ASN A 164 -17.38 -3.44 6.60
N ARG A 165 -17.05 -4.70 6.92
CA ARG A 165 -18.04 -5.78 6.95
C ARG A 165 -18.99 -5.67 8.15
N ILE A 166 -20.28 -5.88 7.93
CA ILE A 166 -21.31 -5.90 8.99
C ILE A 166 -22.01 -7.28 8.97
N PRO A 167 -22.04 -8.03 10.09
CA PRO A 167 -21.37 -7.77 11.36
C PRO A 167 -19.85 -8.06 11.30
N ILE A 168 -19.05 -7.34 12.09
CA ILE A 168 -17.62 -7.64 12.26
C ILE A 168 -17.48 -8.87 13.18
N ARG A 169 -16.90 -9.95 12.65
CA ARG A 169 -16.53 -11.17 13.38
C ARG A 169 -15.07 -11.09 13.83
N LEU A 170 -14.67 -11.97 14.76
CA LEU A 170 -13.29 -12.02 15.24
C LEU A 170 -12.28 -12.26 14.12
N SER A 171 -12.56 -13.20 13.21
CA SER A 171 -11.67 -13.47 12.07
C SER A 171 -11.47 -12.25 11.17
N THR A 172 -12.54 -11.51 10.86
CA THR A 172 -12.45 -10.28 10.04
C THR A 172 -11.71 -9.17 10.77
N PHE A 173 -11.92 -9.02 12.08
CA PHE A 173 -11.19 -8.05 12.90
C PHE A 173 -9.70 -8.40 12.98
N SER A 174 -9.36 -9.66 13.26
CA SER A 174 -7.99 -10.15 13.32
C SER A 174 -7.26 -9.98 11.98
N LEU A 175 -7.94 -10.22 10.85
CA LEU A 175 -7.39 -9.92 9.52
C LEU A 175 -7.14 -8.42 9.35
N GLY A 176 -8.07 -7.55 9.75
CA GLY A 176 -7.85 -6.11 9.74
C GLY A 176 -6.65 -5.68 10.58
N ALA A 177 -6.54 -6.17 11.83
CA ALA A 177 -5.40 -5.88 12.69
C ALA A 177 -4.07 -6.41 12.11
N PHE A 178 -4.08 -7.63 11.57
CA PHE A 178 -2.92 -8.20 10.88
C PHE A 178 -2.48 -7.32 9.70
N PHE A 179 -3.42 -6.87 8.85
CA PHE A 179 -3.05 -6.03 7.71
C PHE A 179 -2.61 -4.62 8.10
N ALA A 180 -3.03 -4.11 9.26
CA ALA A 180 -2.50 -2.86 9.82
C ALA A 180 -1.04 -3.02 10.31
N ILE A 181 -0.74 -4.14 10.99
CA ILE A 181 0.62 -4.51 11.39
C ILE A 181 1.50 -4.71 10.14
N PHE A 182 0.99 -5.49 9.17
CA PHE A 182 1.62 -5.72 7.87
C PHE A 182 2.00 -4.41 7.18
N SER A 183 1.05 -3.49 7.09
CA SER A 183 1.25 -2.17 6.50
C SER A 183 2.35 -1.39 7.24
N THR A 184 2.27 -1.32 8.57
CA THR A 184 3.17 -0.55 9.45
C THR A 184 4.62 -1.00 9.35
N PHE A 185 4.85 -2.32 9.34
CA PHE A 185 6.19 -2.91 9.25
C PHE A 185 6.65 -3.19 7.81
N SER A 186 5.88 -2.73 6.81
CA SER A 186 6.33 -2.70 5.42
C SER A 186 7.08 -1.41 5.10
N ILE A 187 6.57 -0.27 5.59
CA ILE A 187 7.25 1.03 5.63
C ILE A 187 6.44 2.00 6.52
N MET A 188 7.07 3.07 7.02
CA MET A 188 6.50 4.00 8.00
C MET A 188 5.13 4.60 7.62
N ILE A 189 4.88 4.89 6.32
CA ILE A 189 3.59 5.44 5.89
C ILE A 189 2.42 4.48 6.16
N GLY A 190 2.72 3.20 6.35
CA GLY A 190 1.74 2.20 6.71
C GLY A 190 1.02 2.46 8.04
N VAL A 191 1.56 3.31 8.92
CA VAL A 191 0.89 3.74 10.17
C VAL A 191 -0.49 4.37 9.90
N ILE A 192 -0.73 4.91 8.71
CA ILE A 192 -2.05 5.44 8.29
C ILE A 192 -3.15 4.39 8.44
N SER A 193 -2.85 3.10 8.31
CA SER A 193 -3.85 2.03 8.48
C SER A 193 -4.52 2.03 9.85
N TRP A 194 -3.85 2.50 10.91
CA TRP A 194 -4.42 2.61 12.24
C TRP A 194 -5.48 3.70 12.32
N ILE A 195 -5.23 4.85 11.67
CA ILE A 195 -6.20 5.95 11.53
C ILE A 195 -7.41 5.45 10.72
N THR A 196 -7.16 4.78 9.60
CA THR A 196 -8.22 4.16 8.78
C THR A 196 -9.07 3.20 9.60
N GLY A 197 -8.43 2.34 10.41
CA GLY A 197 -9.13 1.41 11.29
C GLY A 197 -9.99 2.10 12.35
N LEU A 198 -9.49 3.18 12.95
CA LEU A 198 -10.27 4.00 13.90
C LEU A 198 -11.54 4.55 13.22
N ILE A 199 -11.41 5.16 12.04
CA ILE A 199 -12.55 5.72 11.28
C ILE A 199 -13.56 4.62 10.92
N MET A 200 -13.11 3.44 10.51
CA MET A 200 -14.00 2.32 10.14
C MET A 200 -14.74 1.72 11.34
N LEU A 201 -14.13 1.79 12.53
CA LEU A 201 -14.68 1.25 13.77
C LEU A 201 -15.48 2.26 14.58
N THR A 202 -15.36 3.56 14.29
CA THR A 202 -16.15 4.61 14.93
C THR A 202 -17.65 4.30 14.77
N PRO A 203 -18.40 4.15 15.87
CA PRO A 203 -19.85 3.94 15.79
C PRO A 203 -20.50 5.18 15.19
N LYS A 204 -21.20 5.03 14.06
CA LYS A 204 -22.07 6.11 13.56
C LYS A 204 -23.33 6.17 14.42
N LEU A 205 -23.66 7.37 14.93
CA LEU A 205 -24.81 7.66 15.79
C LEU A 205 -26.17 7.24 15.19
N LEU A 206 -26.25 7.14 13.86
CA LEU A 206 -27.50 6.96 13.10
C LEU A 206 -27.84 5.50 12.76
N GLU A 207 -26.93 4.54 12.92
CA GLU A 207 -27.18 3.15 12.53
C GLU A 207 -26.88 2.20 13.70
N LYS A 208 -27.45 0.99 13.65
CA LYS A 208 -27.27 -0.13 14.60
C LYS A 208 -25.81 -0.65 14.69
N GLN A 209 -24.81 0.23 14.60
CA GLN A 209 -23.37 -0.04 14.62
C GLN A 209 -22.78 -0.11 16.04
N PHE A 210 -23.62 -0.21 17.09
CA PHE A 210 -23.16 -0.55 18.45
C PHE A 210 -22.31 -1.83 18.49
N ALA A 211 -22.50 -2.75 17.53
CA ALA A 211 -21.66 -3.93 17.34
C ALA A 211 -20.17 -3.64 17.10
N LYS A 212 -19.82 -2.43 16.62
CA LYS A 212 -18.42 -2.01 16.41
C LYS A 212 -17.73 -1.50 17.67
N LYS A 213 -18.49 -1.13 18.71
CA LYS A 213 -17.96 -0.52 19.94
C LYS A 213 -16.90 -1.39 20.61
N LYS A 214 -17.12 -2.70 20.74
CA LYS A 214 -16.12 -3.62 21.34
C LYS A 214 -14.83 -3.71 20.50
N TRP A 215 -14.96 -3.70 19.18
CA TRP A 215 -13.81 -3.77 18.26
C TRP A 215 -13.00 -2.48 18.29
N PHE A 216 -13.67 -1.32 18.42
CA PHE A 216 -13.01 -0.04 18.64
C PHE A 216 -12.16 -0.05 19.92
N PHE A 217 -12.70 -0.55 21.04
CA PHE A 217 -11.95 -0.66 22.30
C PHE A 217 -10.79 -1.66 22.23
N LEU A 218 -10.88 -2.70 21.40
CA LEU A 218 -9.76 -3.63 21.16
C LEU A 218 -8.70 -3.03 20.22
N TRP A 219 -9.08 -2.14 19.30
CA TRP A 219 -8.16 -1.54 18.33
C TRP A 219 -7.13 -0.61 19.01
N ILE A 220 -7.55 0.16 20.01
CA ILE A 220 -6.70 1.11 20.73
C ILE A 220 -5.48 0.43 21.39
N PRO A 221 -5.62 -0.58 22.27
CA PRO A 221 -4.46 -1.20 22.91
C PRO A 221 -3.54 -1.90 21.90
N ILE A 222 -4.07 -2.46 20.81
CA ILE A 222 -3.25 -3.03 19.73
C ILE A 222 -2.44 -1.91 19.06
N THR A 223 -3.07 -0.78 18.75
CA THR A 223 -2.40 0.38 18.15
C THR A 223 -1.24 0.87 19.03
N ILE A 224 -1.49 1.00 20.34
CA ILE A 224 -0.49 1.43 21.32
C ILE A 224 0.67 0.42 21.38
N SER A 225 0.36 -0.87 21.49
CA SER A 225 1.38 -1.93 21.56
C SER A 225 2.26 -1.95 20.31
N VAL A 226 1.66 -1.87 19.11
CA VAL A 226 2.41 -1.85 17.84
C VAL A 226 3.24 -0.57 17.71
N GLY A 227 2.71 0.58 18.14
CA GLY A 227 3.44 1.84 18.17
C GLY A 227 4.67 1.76 19.06
N PHE A 228 4.55 1.21 20.27
CA PHE A 228 5.69 0.97 21.15
C PHE A 228 6.70 0.01 20.54
N SER A 229 6.26 -1.09 19.93
CA SER A 229 7.16 -2.02 19.23
C SER A 229 7.90 -1.36 18.07
N TYR A 230 7.22 -0.52 17.29
CA TYR A 230 7.85 0.22 16.19
C TYR A 230 8.94 1.17 16.73
N LEU A 231 8.61 1.98 17.74
CA LEU A 231 9.55 2.92 18.36
C LEU A 231 10.76 2.21 18.99
N TYR A 232 10.53 1.08 19.66
CA TYR A 232 11.60 0.26 20.21
C TYR A 232 12.54 -0.26 19.12
N LEU A 233 12.02 -0.70 17.98
CA LEU A 233 12.82 -1.21 16.87
C LEU A 233 13.63 -0.14 16.13
N ILE A 234 13.28 1.14 16.27
CA ILE A 234 14.02 2.26 15.67
C ILE A 234 14.81 3.08 16.69
N SER A 235 14.87 2.67 17.97
CA SER A 235 15.50 3.46 19.04
C SER A 235 16.97 3.76 18.80
N ASP A 236 17.65 2.83 18.14
CA ASP A 236 19.09 2.91 17.86
C ASP A 236 19.38 3.60 16.52
N SER A 237 18.36 4.15 15.86
CA SER A 237 18.53 4.85 14.59
C SER A 237 19.26 6.19 14.80
N PRO A 238 20.29 6.51 13.99
CA PRO A 238 21.05 7.75 14.13
C PRO A 238 20.30 9.00 13.63
N GLN A 239 19.08 8.84 13.09
CA GLN A 239 18.28 9.94 12.51
C GLN A 239 17.44 10.63 13.60
N PRO A 240 17.63 11.94 13.83
CA PRO A 240 16.81 12.67 14.80
C PRO A 240 15.36 12.82 14.31
N VAL A 241 14.41 12.84 15.25
CA VAL A 241 13.01 13.17 14.94
C VAL A 241 12.87 14.69 14.81
N PHE A 242 12.53 15.17 13.61
CA PHE A 242 12.42 16.59 13.31
C PHE A 242 11.05 17.17 13.69
N TYR A 243 10.77 17.30 15.00
CA TYR A 243 9.49 17.81 15.50
C TYR A 243 9.13 19.21 14.98
N GLU A 244 10.12 20.07 14.76
CA GLU A 244 9.89 21.44 14.28
C GLU A 244 9.42 21.50 12.81
N SER A 245 9.60 20.42 12.06
CA SER A 245 9.25 20.39 10.64
C SER A 245 7.77 20.14 10.37
N PHE A 246 6.99 19.60 11.31
CA PHE A 246 5.64 19.07 11.05
C PHE A 246 4.66 20.09 10.43
N PHE A 247 4.70 21.35 10.87
CA PHE A 247 3.80 22.41 10.39
C PHE A 247 4.53 23.51 9.63
N THR A 248 5.52 23.11 8.82
CA THR A 248 6.26 24.04 7.96
C THR A 248 5.78 23.97 6.52
N TYR A 249 6.01 25.05 5.77
CA TYR A 249 5.82 25.04 4.31
C TYR A 249 6.63 23.93 3.64
N THR A 250 7.83 23.62 4.14
CA THR A 250 8.67 22.54 3.61
C THR A 250 7.98 21.18 3.70
N SER A 251 7.37 20.86 4.84
CA SER A 251 6.62 19.60 5.00
C SER A 251 5.33 19.59 4.17
N PHE A 252 4.62 20.71 4.11
CA PHE A 252 3.45 20.83 3.23
C PHE A 252 3.82 20.67 1.75
N SER A 253 4.89 21.33 1.30
CA SER A 253 5.44 21.22 -0.05
C SER A 253 5.90 19.80 -0.34
N PHE A 254 6.53 19.12 0.61
CA PHE A 254 6.90 17.71 0.46
C PHE A 254 5.67 16.81 0.24
N ILE A 255 4.62 16.95 1.06
CA ILE A 255 3.38 16.15 0.94
C ILE A 255 2.69 16.42 -0.40
N THR A 256 2.55 17.69 -0.79
CA THR A 256 1.89 18.06 -2.04
C THR A 256 2.70 17.61 -3.27
N ASN A 257 4.02 17.76 -3.25
CA ASN A 257 4.89 17.19 -4.29
C ASN A 257 4.78 15.67 -4.38
N PHE A 258 4.69 14.98 -3.24
CA PHE A 258 4.50 13.53 -3.22
C PHE A 258 3.17 13.12 -3.88
N LEU A 259 2.07 13.80 -3.58
CA LEU A 259 0.77 13.56 -4.20
C LEU A 259 0.78 13.89 -5.71
N ALA A 260 1.47 14.96 -6.10
CA ALA A 260 1.59 15.36 -7.50
C ALA A 260 2.66 14.58 -8.30
N SER A 261 3.45 13.73 -7.64
CA SER A 261 4.59 13.00 -8.25
C SER A 261 4.20 12.20 -9.49
N SER A 262 2.98 11.68 -9.54
CA SER A 262 2.46 10.92 -10.68
C SER A 262 2.30 11.75 -11.95
N PHE A 263 2.20 13.08 -11.82
CA PHE A 263 2.01 14.00 -12.95
C PHE A 263 3.33 14.53 -13.53
N ARG A 264 4.47 14.34 -12.82
CA ARG A 264 5.81 14.82 -13.21
C ARG A 264 5.80 16.24 -13.80
N LEU A 265 5.14 17.17 -13.10
CA LEU A 265 5.02 18.54 -13.56
C LEU A 265 6.39 19.22 -13.47
N LYS A 266 6.74 19.97 -14.51
CA LYS A 266 8.07 20.58 -14.65
C LYS A 266 8.39 21.61 -13.56
N PHE A 267 7.37 22.29 -13.04
CA PHE A 267 7.54 23.43 -12.14
C PHE A 267 7.00 23.12 -10.74
N ASP A 268 7.76 23.49 -9.71
CA ASP A 268 7.41 23.21 -8.30
C ASP A 268 6.05 23.80 -7.90
N PHE A 269 5.72 25.01 -8.37
CA PHE A 269 4.42 25.61 -8.06
C PHE A 269 3.24 24.79 -8.62
N LEU A 270 3.42 24.13 -9.77
CA LEU A 270 2.40 23.26 -10.35
C LEU A 270 2.28 21.97 -9.54
N MET A 271 3.40 21.42 -9.08
CA MET A 271 3.40 20.25 -8.20
C MET A 271 2.69 20.55 -6.88
N VAL A 272 3.00 21.69 -6.24
CA VAL A 272 2.31 22.12 -5.01
C VAL A 272 0.82 22.37 -5.28
N PHE A 273 0.46 23.02 -6.39
CA PHE A 273 -0.93 23.29 -6.74
C PHE A 273 -1.75 22.01 -6.94
N VAL A 274 -1.28 21.10 -7.79
CA VAL A 274 -1.96 19.82 -8.05
C VAL A 274 -2.01 18.95 -6.80
N GLY A 275 -0.93 18.94 -6.02
CA GLY A 275 -0.88 18.23 -4.74
C GLY A 275 -1.86 18.80 -3.71
N THR A 276 -2.04 20.12 -3.68
CA THR A 276 -3.00 20.80 -2.81
C THR A 276 -4.44 20.47 -3.21
N ILE A 277 -4.75 20.49 -4.51
CA ILE A 277 -6.06 20.07 -5.02
C ILE A 277 -6.34 18.62 -4.65
N SER A 278 -5.31 17.75 -4.69
CA SER A 278 -5.47 16.33 -4.33
C SER A 278 -5.77 16.09 -2.85
N LEU A 279 -5.58 17.09 -1.97
CA LEU A 279 -5.91 17.02 -0.54
C LEU A 279 -7.37 17.42 -0.23
N ILE A 280 -8.05 18.11 -1.17
CA ILE A 280 -9.40 18.66 -1.02
C ILE A 280 -10.42 17.73 -1.67
#